data_AF-A0A947RM38-F1
#
_entry.id   AF-A0A947RM38-F1
#
_cell.length_a   1.000
_cell.length_b   1.000
_cell.length_c   1.000
_cell.angle_alpha   90.00
_cell.angle_beta   90.00
_cell.angle_gamma   90.00
#
_symmetry.space_group_name_H-M   'P 1'
#
loop_
_entity.id
_entity.type
_entity.pdbx_description
1 polymer ?
#
loop_
_entity_poly.entity_id
_entity_poly.type
_entity_poly.pdbx_seq_one_letter_code
_entity_poly.pdbx_strand_id
1 'polypeptide(L)'
;MLFIGDILFLTLSLWLTLTIRHSQIPSYQTFIDHLGPFSFLFLIWVIVFFIAGFYERKALINHRDFFSEIFIAQIINSVIAVIFFYLFPIFGLAPKTIILIYLVISLTLILIWRVYIIAFLGIKRKLDAILIGRGAEMRQLQKEVNSNPWYNLRFVISIDLNETPDLDFQKEIMNPVFEKNISTIVLDLKDEQLQKYIPYFYNLIFSKIKFLNIHRVYEDVFDKIPLSLIRHNWFLENVNSSQKHIYTALKRIMDIVIAFPLFVISLIVYPFIYIAVKLSDKGPMFFYQERIGRNNGIIKLIKFRTMKQIPEGTEGGKGDGNRVTKLGSFMRKWRIDELPQLWNVLRGDISLIGPRPEMVTAVEEYEEKIPHYGIRHLIKPGLSGWAQIYQKESPHHETDVKLTTEKLSYDLFYIKNRSFIIDLKIALKTIKTLISRSGS
;
A
#
# COMPACT_ATOMS: atom_id res chain seq x y z
N MET A 1 -15.01 5.91 -9.22
CA MET A 1 -16.02 6.91 -8.82
C MET A 1 -15.41 8.05 -8.03
N LEU A 2 -14.68 7.80 -6.93
CA LEU A 2 -14.06 8.85 -6.10
C LEU A 2 -13.15 9.81 -6.89
N PHE A 3 -12.20 9.27 -7.66
CA PHE A 3 -11.28 10.04 -8.49
C PHE A 3 -12.00 10.96 -9.50
N ILE A 4 -12.97 10.42 -10.22
CA ILE A 4 -13.75 11.18 -11.22
C ILE A 4 -14.54 12.29 -10.52
N GLY A 5 -15.13 11.98 -9.36
CA GLY A 5 -15.81 12.97 -8.54
C GLY A 5 -14.89 14.09 -8.10
N ASP A 6 -13.68 13.79 -7.60
CA ASP A 6 -12.74 14.84 -7.20
C ASP A 6 -12.37 15.76 -8.37
N ILE A 7 -12.06 15.21 -9.55
CA ILE A 7 -11.74 16.04 -10.72
C ILE A 7 -12.93 16.91 -11.12
N LEU A 8 -14.15 16.35 -11.09
CA LEU A 8 -15.36 17.10 -11.39
C LEU A 8 -15.58 18.24 -10.38
N PHE A 9 -15.45 17.97 -9.08
CA PHE A 9 -15.62 18.99 -8.05
C PHE A 9 -14.50 20.03 -8.06
N LEU A 10 -13.24 19.66 -8.34
CA LEU A 10 -12.13 20.61 -8.51
C LEU A 10 -12.35 21.52 -9.73
N THR A 11 -12.86 20.97 -10.83
CA THR A 11 -13.21 21.73 -12.04
C THR A 11 -14.40 22.65 -11.80
N LEU A 12 -15.43 22.15 -11.10
CA LEU A 12 -16.58 22.95 -10.69
C LEU A 12 -16.18 24.09 -9.74
N SER A 13 -15.25 23.84 -8.82
CA SER A 13 -14.68 24.89 -7.96
C SER A 13 -14.01 25.97 -8.78
N LEU A 14 -13.32 25.63 -9.88
CA LEU A 14 -12.69 26.63 -10.76
C LEU A 14 -13.76 27.49 -11.44
N TRP A 15 -14.77 26.84 -12.00
CA TRP A 15 -15.88 27.52 -12.66
C TRP A 15 -16.61 28.48 -11.71
N LEU A 16 -16.91 28.05 -10.47
CA LEU A 16 -17.53 28.88 -9.43
C LEU A 16 -16.61 30.03 -8.99
N THR A 17 -15.31 29.77 -8.87
CA THR A 17 -14.31 30.80 -8.53
C THR A 17 -14.31 31.93 -9.54
N LEU A 18 -14.27 31.61 -10.83
CA LEU A 18 -14.29 32.61 -11.90
C LEU A 18 -15.62 33.36 -11.91
N THR A 19 -16.73 32.65 -11.68
CA THR A 19 -18.06 33.26 -11.59
C THR A 19 -18.14 34.29 -10.46
N ILE A 20 -17.64 33.94 -9.27
CA ILE A 20 -17.62 34.84 -8.11
C ILE A 20 -16.66 36.01 -8.33
N ARG A 21 -15.47 35.74 -8.91
CA ARG A 21 -14.45 36.75 -9.16
C ARG A 21 -14.91 37.82 -10.13
N HIS A 22 -15.61 37.44 -11.20
CA HIS A 22 -16.04 38.34 -12.27
C HIS A 22 -17.52 38.76 -12.14
N SER A 23 -18.24 38.22 -11.15
CA SER A 23 -19.69 38.42 -10.95
C SER A 23 -20.53 38.12 -12.22
N GLN A 24 -20.02 37.27 -13.10
CA GLN A 24 -20.61 36.88 -14.38
C GLN A 24 -20.20 35.45 -14.71
N ILE A 25 -21.01 34.74 -15.49
CA ILE A 25 -20.66 33.40 -15.96
C ILE A 25 -19.38 33.49 -16.82
N PRO A 26 -18.32 32.71 -16.54
CA PRO A 26 -17.08 32.81 -17.28
C PRO A 26 -17.31 32.43 -18.74
N SER A 27 -16.74 33.23 -19.65
CA SER A 27 -16.70 32.89 -21.07
C SER A 27 -15.90 31.60 -21.29
N TYR A 28 -16.15 30.91 -22.40
CA TYR A 28 -15.41 29.71 -22.77
C TYR A 28 -13.89 29.96 -22.79
N GLN A 29 -13.46 31.08 -23.37
CA GLN A 29 -12.05 31.44 -23.46
C GLN A 29 -11.44 31.66 -22.07
N THR A 30 -12.09 32.47 -21.22
CA THR A 30 -11.63 32.75 -19.86
C THR A 30 -11.50 31.45 -19.05
N PHE A 31 -12.44 30.53 -19.21
CA PHE A 31 -12.39 29.25 -18.50
C PHE A 31 -11.21 28.38 -18.96
N ILE A 32 -10.98 28.25 -20.27
CA ILE A 32 -9.87 27.44 -20.81
C ILE A 32 -8.51 28.02 -20.44
N ASP A 33 -8.35 29.35 -20.46
CA ASP A 33 -7.10 30.02 -20.08
C ASP A 33 -6.69 29.71 -18.63
N HIS A 34 -7.68 29.54 -17.73
CA HIS A 34 -7.43 29.15 -16.34
C HIS A 34 -7.38 27.62 -16.17
N LEU A 35 -8.14 26.86 -16.94
CA LEU A 35 -8.18 25.40 -16.84
C LEU A 35 -6.83 24.77 -17.16
N GLY A 36 -6.08 25.31 -18.12
CA GLY A 36 -4.74 24.83 -18.47
C GLY A 36 -3.80 24.75 -17.25
N PRO A 37 -3.46 25.87 -16.60
CA PRO A 37 -2.61 25.88 -15.41
C PRO A 37 -3.19 25.08 -14.23
N PHE A 38 -4.49 25.18 -13.99
CA PHE A 38 -5.15 24.45 -12.90
C PHE A 38 -5.18 22.94 -13.15
N SER A 39 -5.19 22.46 -14.39
CA SER A 39 -5.17 21.02 -14.69
C SER A 39 -3.88 20.35 -14.21
N PHE A 40 -2.73 21.04 -14.28
CA PHE A 40 -1.48 20.58 -13.70
C PHE A 40 -1.57 20.48 -12.17
N LEU A 41 -2.20 21.48 -11.53
CA LEU A 41 -2.45 21.45 -10.09
C LEU A 41 -3.41 20.34 -9.70
N PHE A 42 -4.47 20.08 -10.47
CA PHE A 42 -5.41 18.99 -10.20
C PHE A 42 -4.71 17.64 -10.20
N LEU A 43 -3.77 17.41 -11.13
CA LEU A 43 -2.96 16.19 -11.14
C LEU A 43 -2.14 16.06 -9.85
N ILE A 44 -1.48 17.13 -9.41
CA ILE A 44 -0.68 17.14 -8.17
C ILE A 44 -1.58 16.92 -6.95
N TRP A 45 -2.75 17.57 -6.90
CA TRP A 45 -3.67 17.47 -5.78
C TRP A 45 -4.31 16.09 -5.65
N VAL A 46 -4.61 15.43 -6.76
CA VAL A 46 -5.00 14.02 -6.78
C VAL A 46 -3.89 13.17 -6.16
N ILE A 47 -2.63 13.43 -6.51
CA ILE A 47 -1.49 12.69 -5.92
C ILE A 47 -1.45 12.93 -4.41
N VAL A 48 -1.67 14.16 -3.94
CA VAL A 48 -1.76 14.47 -2.51
C VAL A 48 -2.92 13.74 -1.84
N PHE A 49 -4.11 13.68 -2.46
CA PHE A 49 -5.25 12.90 -1.95
C PHE A 49 -4.97 11.40 -1.90
N PHE A 50 -4.19 10.90 -2.85
CA PHE A 50 -3.73 9.52 -2.86
C PHE A 50 -2.77 9.24 -1.71
N ILE A 51 -1.77 10.10 -1.52
CA ILE A 51 -0.83 10.02 -0.39
C ILE A 51 -1.57 10.15 0.95
N ALA A 52 -2.57 11.03 1.03
CA ALA A 52 -3.41 11.18 2.22
C ALA A 52 -4.22 9.90 2.51
N GLY A 53 -4.51 9.08 1.50
CA GLY A 53 -5.21 7.81 1.64
C GLY A 53 -6.69 7.87 1.29
N PHE A 54 -7.19 8.97 0.69
CA PHE A 54 -8.63 9.14 0.40
C PHE A 54 -9.19 8.24 -0.69
N TYR A 55 -8.33 7.46 -1.35
CA TYR A 55 -8.75 6.42 -2.30
C TYR A 55 -8.67 5.01 -1.70
N GLU A 56 -8.30 4.90 -0.42
CA GLU A 56 -8.24 3.63 0.27
C GLU A 56 -9.60 3.27 0.90
N ARG A 57 -9.92 1.97 0.88
CA ARG A 57 -11.15 1.44 1.47
C ARG A 57 -11.22 1.68 2.99
N LYS A 58 -10.06 1.79 3.65
CA LYS A 58 -9.91 1.97 5.10
C LYS A 58 -10.07 3.42 5.58
N ALA A 59 -9.85 4.41 4.72
CA ALA A 59 -9.96 5.83 5.10
C ALA A 59 -11.40 6.26 5.45
N LEU A 60 -12.39 5.46 5.07
CA LEU A 60 -13.80 5.72 5.29
C LEU A 60 -14.31 5.21 6.66
N ILE A 61 -13.47 4.54 7.45
CA ILE A 61 -13.88 3.85 8.69
C ILE A 61 -13.82 4.78 9.91
N ASN A 62 -12.98 5.83 9.90
CA ASN A 62 -12.81 6.71 11.06
C ASN A 62 -13.23 8.16 10.76
N HIS A 63 -14.49 8.49 11.05
CA HIS A 63 -15.07 9.80 10.74
C HIS A 63 -14.39 10.98 11.45
N ARG A 64 -13.77 10.78 12.62
CA ARG A 64 -13.14 11.88 13.38
C ARG A 64 -11.82 12.36 12.76
N ASP A 65 -11.00 11.44 12.28
CA ASP A 65 -9.71 11.80 11.66
C ASP A 65 -9.86 12.19 10.20
N PHE A 66 -10.91 11.70 9.52
CA PHE A 66 -11.14 11.94 8.09
C PHE A 66 -11.28 13.44 7.74
N PHE A 67 -11.97 14.23 8.58
CA PHE A 67 -12.07 15.68 8.37
C PHE A 67 -10.71 16.38 8.50
N SER A 68 -9.96 16.04 9.55
CA SER A 68 -8.62 16.59 9.80
C SER A 68 -7.67 16.24 8.67
N GLU A 69 -7.73 15.01 8.16
CA GLU A 69 -6.93 14.58 7.01
C GLU A 69 -7.28 15.38 5.75
N ILE A 70 -8.57 15.54 5.41
CA ILE A 70 -9.00 16.33 4.24
C ILE A 70 -8.52 17.76 4.37
N PHE A 71 -8.66 18.35 5.55
CA PHE A 71 -8.22 19.71 5.83
C PHE A 71 -6.71 19.87 5.64
N ILE A 72 -5.90 18.96 6.20
CA ILE A 72 -4.44 18.97 6.02
C ILE A 72 -4.05 18.80 4.55
N ALA A 73 -4.68 17.86 3.84
CA ALA A 73 -4.42 17.65 2.42
C ALA A 73 -4.75 18.89 1.59
N GLN A 74 -5.83 19.60 1.91
CA GLN A 74 -6.21 20.85 1.26
C GLN A 74 -5.25 21.99 1.58
N ILE A 75 -4.72 22.08 2.80
CA ILE A 75 -3.65 23.03 3.14
C ILE A 75 -2.40 22.75 2.30
N ILE A 76 -1.98 21.48 2.19
CA ILE A 76 -0.83 21.10 1.36
C ILE A 76 -1.06 21.50 -0.10
N ASN A 77 -2.24 21.18 -0.64
CA ASN A 77 -2.64 21.58 -1.99
C ASN A 77 -2.62 23.09 -2.19
N SER A 78 -3.06 23.85 -1.18
CA SER A 78 -3.03 25.32 -1.17
C SER A 78 -1.62 25.86 -1.26
N VAL A 79 -0.70 25.34 -0.44
CA VAL A 79 0.70 25.75 -0.44
C VAL A 79 1.35 25.43 -1.78
N ILE A 80 1.11 24.23 -2.33
CA ILE A 80 1.59 23.84 -3.67
C ILE A 80 1.09 24.80 -4.73
N ALA A 81 -0.19 25.19 -4.69
CA ALA A 81 -0.78 26.12 -5.65
C ALA A 81 -0.10 27.49 -5.61
N VAL A 82 0.09 28.03 -4.40
CA VAL A 82 0.77 29.31 -4.20
C VAL A 82 2.20 29.27 -4.73
N ILE A 83 2.96 28.21 -4.41
CA ILE A 83 4.33 28.03 -4.90
C ILE A 83 4.34 27.92 -6.42
N PHE A 84 3.45 27.12 -7.01
CA PHE A 84 3.36 26.92 -8.46
C PHE A 84 3.12 28.25 -9.20
N PHE A 85 2.11 29.01 -8.80
CA PHE A 85 1.80 30.28 -9.47
C PHE A 85 2.84 31.37 -9.20
N TYR A 86 3.60 31.28 -8.10
CA TYR A 86 4.72 32.19 -7.85
C TYR A 86 5.94 31.88 -8.71
N LEU A 87 6.26 30.59 -8.90
CA LEU A 87 7.41 30.14 -9.71
C LEU A 87 7.15 30.24 -11.21
N PHE A 88 5.89 30.14 -11.64
CA PHE A 88 5.50 30.17 -13.06
C PHE A 88 4.58 31.37 -13.37
N PRO A 89 5.09 32.61 -13.33
CA PRO A 89 4.30 33.82 -13.63
C PRO A 89 3.92 33.94 -15.12
N ILE A 90 4.44 33.04 -15.97
CA ILE A 90 4.25 33.01 -17.44
C ILE A 90 2.77 32.97 -17.82
N PHE A 91 1.91 32.44 -16.96
CA PHE A 91 0.47 32.34 -17.24
C PHE A 91 -0.27 33.68 -17.17
N GLY A 92 0.34 34.77 -16.71
CA GLY A 92 -0.25 36.12 -16.73
C GLY A 92 -1.53 36.32 -15.91
N LEU A 93 -1.99 35.26 -15.23
CA LEU A 93 -3.13 35.30 -14.34
C LEU A 93 -2.75 36.13 -13.11
N ALA A 94 -3.63 37.01 -12.63
CA ALA A 94 -3.46 37.71 -11.35
C ALA A 94 -3.84 36.73 -10.22
N PRO A 95 -2.92 35.89 -9.72
CA PRO A 95 -3.30 34.61 -9.13
C PRO A 95 -3.81 34.79 -7.70
N LYS A 96 -3.43 35.87 -7.03
CA LYS A 96 -3.54 35.99 -5.57
C LYS A 96 -4.98 35.90 -5.07
N THR A 97 -5.90 36.61 -5.71
CA THR A 97 -7.32 36.60 -5.31
C THR A 97 -8.06 35.38 -5.86
N ILE A 98 -7.77 34.97 -7.09
CA ILE A 98 -8.39 33.78 -7.71
C ILE A 98 -8.01 32.51 -6.93
N ILE A 99 -6.73 32.33 -6.59
CA ILE A 99 -6.27 31.19 -5.77
C ILE A 99 -6.97 31.22 -4.42
N LEU A 100 -7.01 32.36 -3.73
CA LEU A 100 -7.64 32.43 -2.41
C LEU A 100 -9.13 32.04 -2.44
N ILE A 101 -9.89 32.60 -3.39
CA ILE A 101 -11.30 32.26 -3.59
C ILE A 101 -11.44 30.78 -3.97
N TYR A 102 -10.57 30.29 -4.86
CA TYR A 102 -10.55 28.90 -5.28
C TYR A 102 -10.39 27.95 -4.10
N LEU A 103 -9.40 28.19 -3.23
CA LEU A 103 -9.08 27.30 -2.12
C LEU A 103 -10.24 27.18 -1.13
N VAL A 104 -10.94 28.29 -0.88
CA VAL A 104 -12.14 28.29 -0.02
C VAL A 104 -13.24 27.44 -0.67
N ILE A 105 -13.55 27.70 -1.95
CA ILE A 105 -14.60 26.99 -2.68
C ILE A 105 -14.27 25.50 -2.82
N SER A 106 -13.02 25.15 -3.16
CA SER A 106 -12.58 23.78 -3.33
C SER A 106 -12.59 23.00 -2.03
N LEU A 107 -12.20 23.62 -0.91
CA LEU A 107 -12.32 23.00 0.41
C LEU A 107 -13.77 22.66 0.74
N THR A 108 -14.69 23.63 0.58
CA THR A 108 -16.12 23.43 0.86
C THR A 108 -16.72 22.35 -0.05
N LEU A 109 -16.49 22.42 -1.35
CA LEU A 109 -17.06 21.47 -2.30
C LEU A 109 -16.49 20.05 -2.14
N ILE A 110 -15.19 19.91 -1.90
CA ILE A 110 -14.58 18.60 -1.66
C ILE A 110 -15.08 18.02 -0.34
N LEU A 111 -15.25 18.81 0.71
CA LEU A 111 -15.87 18.33 1.96
C LEU A 111 -17.31 17.87 1.73
N ILE A 112 -18.11 18.63 0.99
CA ILE A 112 -19.48 18.24 0.64
C ILE A 112 -19.50 16.92 -0.13
N TRP A 113 -18.67 16.80 -1.17
CA TRP A 113 -18.53 15.59 -1.96
C TRP A 113 -18.10 14.41 -1.08
N ARG A 114 -17.04 14.58 -0.29
CA ARG A 114 -16.40 13.50 0.45
C ARG A 114 -17.20 13.02 1.66
N VAL A 115 -17.93 13.91 2.32
CA VAL A 115 -18.68 13.58 3.54
C VAL A 115 -20.13 13.25 3.21
N TYR A 116 -20.83 14.13 2.49
CA TYR A 116 -22.28 14.04 2.35
C TYR A 116 -22.68 13.21 1.13
N ILE A 117 -22.08 13.48 -0.03
CA ILE A 117 -22.50 12.83 -1.28
C ILE A 117 -22.04 11.37 -1.31
N ILE A 118 -20.82 11.06 -0.85
CA ILE A 118 -20.38 9.66 -0.71
C ILE A 118 -21.21 8.92 0.34
N ALA A 119 -21.53 9.52 1.49
CA ALA A 119 -22.38 8.84 2.49
C ALA A 119 -23.76 8.53 1.92
N PHE A 120 -24.34 9.46 1.14
CA PHE A 120 -25.63 9.25 0.49
C PHE A 120 -25.57 8.17 -0.60
N LEU A 121 -24.54 8.17 -1.45
CA LEU A 121 -24.36 7.18 -2.52
C LEU A 121 -23.83 5.82 -2.03
N GLY A 122 -23.24 5.80 -0.83
CA GLY A 122 -22.58 4.65 -0.21
C GLY A 122 -23.55 3.66 0.45
N ILE A 123 -24.82 4.02 0.63
CA ILE A 123 -25.89 3.10 1.04
C ILE A 123 -26.31 2.27 -0.18
N LYS A 124 -25.40 1.43 -0.69
CA LYS A 124 -25.80 0.31 -1.55
C LYS A 124 -26.40 -0.77 -0.65
N ARG A 125 -27.49 -1.39 -1.12
CA ARG A 125 -28.15 -2.49 -0.42
C ARG A 125 -27.13 -3.62 -0.24
N LYS A 126 -26.76 -3.93 1.00
CA LYS A 126 -25.82 -5.01 1.31
C LYS A 126 -26.35 -6.32 0.72
N LEU A 127 -25.48 -7.06 0.06
CA LEU A 127 -25.78 -8.38 -0.45
C LEU A 127 -25.64 -9.38 0.70
N ASP A 128 -26.74 -10.01 1.07
CA ASP A 128 -26.73 -11.07 2.06
C ASP A 128 -26.05 -12.31 1.50
N ALA A 129 -25.09 -12.81 2.28
CA ALA A 129 -24.19 -13.87 1.89
C ALA A 129 -24.05 -14.96 2.96
N ILE A 130 -23.79 -16.20 2.51
CA ILE A 130 -23.27 -17.28 3.36
C ILE A 130 -21.75 -17.33 3.20
N LEU A 131 -21.04 -17.46 4.32
CA LEU A 131 -19.60 -17.74 4.34
C LEU A 131 -19.38 -19.20 4.76
N ILE A 132 -18.69 -19.98 3.92
CA ILE A 132 -18.32 -21.36 4.21
C ILE A 132 -16.80 -21.45 4.11
N GLY A 133 -16.14 -21.91 5.17
CA GLY A 133 -14.69 -22.00 5.19
C GLY A 133 -14.17 -22.69 6.44
N ARG A 134 -12.87 -22.55 6.70
CA ARG A 134 -12.19 -23.12 7.86
C ARG A 134 -11.34 -22.10 8.57
N GLY A 135 -11.22 -22.27 9.88
CA GLY A 135 -10.13 -21.69 10.68
C GLY A 135 -10.25 -20.18 10.95
N ALA A 136 -9.14 -19.63 11.47
CA ALA A 136 -9.11 -18.27 12.00
C ALA A 136 -9.32 -17.18 10.93
N GLU A 137 -8.86 -17.41 9.70
CA GLU A 137 -8.99 -16.44 8.59
C GLU A 137 -10.44 -16.24 8.14
N MET A 138 -11.26 -17.31 8.17
CA MET A 138 -12.70 -17.24 7.92
C MET A 138 -13.40 -16.37 8.98
N ARG A 139 -13.11 -16.60 10.27
CA ARG A 139 -13.67 -15.81 11.38
C ARG A 139 -13.23 -14.35 11.32
N GLN A 140 -11.96 -14.12 10.98
CA GLN A 140 -11.43 -12.78 10.76
C GLN A 140 -12.17 -12.06 9.64
N LEU A 141 -12.38 -12.73 8.50
CA LEU A 141 -13.11 -12.19 7.36
C LEU A 141 -14.56 -11.86 7.72
N GLN A 142 -15.24 -12.76 8.43
CA GLN A 142 -16.61 -12.53 8.91
C GLN A 142 -16.69 -11.28 9.78
N LYS A 143 -15.80 -11.17 10.76
CA LYS A 143 -15.79 -10.05 11.71
C LYS A 143 -15.54 -8.73 10.99
N GLU A 144 -14.56 -8.67 10.09
CA GLU A 144 -14.20 -7.45 9.34
C GLU A 144 -15.35 -6.99 8.41
N VAL A 145 -15.93 -7.92 7.65
CA VAL A 145 -16.99 -7.60 6.69
C VAL A 145 -18.28 -7.17 7.39
N ASN A 146 -18.68 -7.86 8.45
CA ASN A 146 -19.92 -7.52 9.16
C ASN A 146 -19.81 -6.26 10.01
N SER A 147 -18.63 -5.95 10.56
CA SER A 147 -18.42 -4.76 11.38
C SER A 147 -18.30 -3.47 10.57
N ASN A 148 -18.07 -3.57 9.25
CA ASN A 148 -17.79 -2.41 8.40
C ASN A 148 -18.95 -2.14 7.41
N PRO A 149 -19.59 -0.95 7.46
CA PRO A 149 -20.74 -0.63 6.61
C PRO A 149 -20.39 -0.48 5.12
N TRP A 150 -19.12 -0.30 4.77
CA TRP A 150 -18.67 -0.03 3.40
C TRP A 150 -18.51 -1.26 2.52
N TYR A 151 -18.45 -2.45 3.10
CA TYR A 151 -18.50 -3.68 2.31
C TYR A 151 -19.94 -3.90 1.85
N ASN A 152 -20.09 -4.15 0.55
CA ASN A 152 -21.39 -4.46 -0.06
C ASN A 152 -21.85 -5.91 0.22
N LEU A 153 -21.21 -6.60 1.17
CA LEU A 153 -21.50 -7.97 1.58
C LEU A 153 -21.84 -7.96 3.07
N ARG A 154 -22.79 -8.81 3.45
CA ARG A 154 -23.10 -9.11 4.85
C ARG A 154 -23.18 -10.62 5.00
N PHE A 155 -22.33 -11.18 5.84
CA PHE A 155 -22.39 -12.60 6.15
C PHE A 155 -23.49 -12.84 7.19
N VAL A 156 -24.64 -13.31 6.71
CA VAL A 156 -25.80 -13.63 7.56
C VAL A 156 -25.61 -14.98 8.23
N ILE A 157 -24.91 -15.89 7.56
CA ILE A 157 -24.59 -17.24 8.05
C ILE A 157 -23.11 -17.50 7.78
N SER A 158 -22.45 -18.12 8.75
CA SER A 158 -21.06 -18.55 8.68
C SER A 158 -20.95 -19.99 9.13
N ILE A 159 -20.41 -20.85 8.27
CA ILE A 159 -20.27 -22.28 8.53
C ILE A 159 -18.77 -22.60 8.57
N ASP A 160 -18.29 -23.00 9.75
CA ASP A 160 -16.91 -23.45 9.96
C ASP A 160 -16.86 -24.98 9.81
N LEU A 161 -16.27 -25.45 8.71
CA LEU A 161 -16.21 -26.88 8.37
C LEU A 161 -15.35 -27.70 9.35
N ASN A 162 -14.60 -27.05 10.25
CA ASN A 162 -13.89 -27.75 11.33
C ASN A 162 -14.82 -28.08 12.50
N GLU A 163 -15.86 -27.26 12.74
CA GLU A 163 -16.84 -27.46 13.82
C GLU A 163 -18.07 -28.23 13.33
N THR A 164 -18.31 -28.24 12.01
CA THR A 164 -19.44 -28.91 11.36
C THR A 164 -18.95 -29.90 10.28
N PRO A 165 -18.36 -31.05 10.68
CA PRO A 165 -17.83 -32.03 9.73
C PRO A 165 -18.92 -32.71 8.89
N ASP A 166 -20.12 -32.88 9.44
CA ASP A 166 -21.29 -33.45 8.76
C ASP A 166 -22.28 -32.34 8.35
N LEU A 167 -21.89 -31.59 7.31
CA LEU A 167 -22.69 -30.50 6.77
C LEU A 167 -24.02 -30.99 6.19
N ASP A 168 -25.15 -30.61 6.80
CA ASP A 168 -26.47 -30.80 6.19
C ASP A 168 -26.75 -29.68 5.18
N PHE A 169 -26.45 -29.94 3.90
CA PHE A 169 -26.60 -28.97 2.82
C PHE A 169 -28.04 -28.41 2.71
N GLN A 170 -29.06 -29.25 2.94
CA GLN A 170 -30.45 -28.82 2.85
C GLN A 170 -30.78 -27.82 3.94
N LYS A 171 -30.51 -28.19 5.19
CA LYS A 171 -30.86 -27.39 6.36
C LYS A 171 -29.99 -26.14 6.52
N GLU A 172 -28.69 -26.24 6.23
CA GLU A 172 -27.73 -25.17 6.53
C GLU A 172 -27.51 -24.20 5.36
N ILE A 173 -27.73 -24.65 4.12
CA ILE A 173 -27.48 -23.85 2.92
C ILE A 173 -28.78 -23.61 2.15
N MET A 174 -29.51 -24.65 1.78
CA MET A 174 -30.65 -24.51 0.87
C MET A 174 -31.83 -23.76 1.51
N ASN A 175 -32.28 -24.16 2.69
CA ASN A 175 -33.39 -23.48 3.38
C ASN A 175 -33.07 -22.01 3.65
N PRO A 176 -31.89 -21.66 4.23
CA PRO A 176 -31.59 -20.26 4.51
C PRO A 176 -31.40 -19.40 3.27
N VAL A 177 -30.97 -20.00 2.15
CA VAL A 177 -30.84 -19.29 0.87
C VAL A 177 -32.18 -18.71 0.44
N PHE A 178 -33.26 -19.49 0.54
CA PHE A 178 -34.60 -19.06 0.15
C PHE A 178 -35.28 -18.24 1.26
N GLU A 179 -35.18 -18.66 2.52
CA GLU A 179 -35.82 -17.95 3.65
C GLU A 179 -35.27 -16.53 3.86
N LYS A 180 -33.95 -16.36 3.73
CA LYS A 180 -33.27 -15.08 3.99
C LYS A 180 -32.93 -14.30 2.73
N ASN A 181 -33.43 -14.72 1.56
CA ASN A 181 -33.16 -14.10 0.26
C ASN A 181 -31.65 -13.89 -0.01
N ILE A 182 -30.86 -14.93 0.24
CA ILE A 182 -29.41 -14.86 0.09
C ILE A 182 -29.05 -14.79 -1.39
N SER A 183 -28.21 -13.83 -1.74
CA SER A 183 -27.82 -13.57 -3.12
C SER A 183 -26.42 -14.07 -3.46
N THR A 184 -25.60 -14.36 -2.45
CA THR A 184 -24.18 -14.67 -2.61
C THR A 184 -23.75 -15.81 -1.69
N ILE A 185 -22.91 -16.72 -2.18
CA ILE A 185 -22.25 -17.74 -1.34
C ILE A 185 -20.75 -17.59 -1.53
N VAL A 186 -20.04 -17.40 -0.43
CA VAL A 186 -18.58 -17.29 -0.37
C VAL A 186 -18.04 -18.59 0.19
N LEU A 187 -17.29 -19.34 -0.62
CA LEU A 187 -16.80 -20.67 -0.25
C LEU A 187 -15.43 -20.97 -0.87
N ASP A 188 -14.71 -21.95 -0.32
CA ASP A 188 -13.54 -22.49 -0.99
C ASP A 188 -13.91 -23.65 -1.91
N LEU A 189 -13.90 -23.40 -3.22
CA LEU A 189 -14.21 -24.42 -4.23
C LEU A 189 -13.20 -25.58 -4.22
N LYS A 190 -12.00 -25.40 -3.65
CA LYS A 190 -10.96 -26.41 -3.61
C LYS A 190 -10.96 -27.24 -2.32
N ASP A 191 -11.87 -26.97 -1.39
CA ASP A 191 -12.00 -27.74 -0.16
C ASP A 191 -12.53 -29.15 -0.44
N GLU A 192 -11.84 -30.17 0.09
CA GLU A 192 -12.14 -31.59 -0.15
C GLU A 192 -13.53 -32.02 0.36
N GLN A 193 -14.03 -31.42 1.45
CA GLN A 193 -15.38 -31.72 1.94
C GLN A 193 -16.44 -31.08 1.04
N LEU A 194 -16.19 -29.85 0.56
CA LEU A 194 -17.12 -29.14 -0.32
C LEU A 194 -17.21 -29.75 -1.72
N GLN A 195 -16.18 -30.46 -2.19
CA GLN A 195 -16.20 -31.18 -3.47
C GLN A 195 -17.41 -32.12 -3.60
N LYS A 196 -17.81 -32.78 -2.49
CA LYS A 196 -19.00 -33.65 -2.45
C LYS A 196 -20.30 -32.89 -2.72
N TYR A 197 -20.33 -31.59 -2.40
CA TYR A 197 -21.52 -30.76 -2.49
C TYR A 197 -21.58 -29.89 -3.75
N ILE A 198 -20.54 -29.89 -4.59
CA ILE A 198 -20.47 -29.10 -5.84
C ILE A 198 -21.68 -29.34 -6.76
N PRO A 199 -22.20 -30.57 -6.96
CA PRO A 199 -23.40 -30.78 -7.77
C PRO A 199 -24.64 -30.04 -7.23
N TYR A 200 -24.78 -29.89 -5.91
CA TYR A 200 -25.90 -29.15 -5.33
C TYR A 200 -25.73 -27.64 -5.47
N PHE A 201 -24.50 -27.13 -5.33
CA PHE A 201 -24.20 -25.72 -5.61
C PHE A 201 -24.44 -25.36 -7.09
N TYR A 202 -24.21 -26.29 -8.02
CA TYR A 202 -24.50 -26.08 -9.44
C TYR A 202 -25.98 -25.74 -9.68
N ASN A 203 -26.90 -26.43 -9.01
CA ASN A 203 -28.35 -26.17 -9.14
C ASN A 203 -28.73 -24.75 -8.67
N LEU A 204 -28.01 -24.21 -7.70
CA LEU A 204 -28.24 -22.86 -7.16
C LEU A 204 -27.83 -21.74 -8.12
N ILE A 205 -27.03 -22.03 -9.16
CA ILE A 205 -26.67 -21.05 -10.20
C ILE A 205 -27.92 -20.53 -10.92
N PHE A 206 -28.91 -21.42 -11.17
CA PHE A 206 -30.16 -21.06 -11.81
C PHE A 206 -31.04 -20.14 -10.95
N SER A 207 -30.83 -20.12 -9.64
CA SER A 207 -31.50 -19.21 -8.69
C SER A 207 -30.85 -17.82 -8.61
N LYS A 208 -29.98 -17.46 -9.57
CA LYS A 208 -29.23 -16.18 -9.63
C LYS A 208 -28.29 -15.94 -8.43
N ILE A 209 -27.86 -17.01 -7.76
CA ILE A 209 -26.91 -16.92 -6.65
C ILE A 209 -25.50 -16.76 -7.20
N LYS A 210 -24.76 -15.78 -6.65
CA LYS A 210 -23.36 -15.53 -7.02
C LYS A 210 -22.43 -16.33 -6.14
N PHE A 211 -21.51 -17.06 -6.75
CA PHE A 211 -20.46 -17.79 -6.05
C PHE A 211 -19.16 -16.98 -6.06
N LEU A 212 -18.59 -16.75 -4.88
CA LEU A 212 -17.30 -16.09 -4.72
C LEU A 212 -16.32 -17.02 -3.99
N ASN A 213 -15.06 -17.01 -4.41
CA ASN A 213 -14.03 -17.78 -3.72
C ASN A 213 -13.56 -17.03 -2.47
N ILE A 214 -13.53 -17.70 -1.31
CA ILE A 214 -13.10 -17.11 -0.04
C ILE A 214 -11.71 -16.47 -0.12
N HIS A 215 -10.76 -17.06 -0.87
CA HIS A 215 -9.41 -16.50 -1.06
C HIS A 215 -9.47 -15.12 -1.70
N ARG A 216 -10.29 -14.95 -2.75
CA ARG A 216 -10.43 -13.65 -3.45
C ARG A 216 -11.06 -12.61 -2.56
N VAL A 217 -12.10 -12.98 -1.81
CA VAL A 217 -12.77 -12.07 -0.88
C VAL A 217 -11.81 -11.66 0.25
N TYR A 218 -11.04 -12.60 0.79
CA TYR A 218 -10.02 -12.31 1.80
C TYR A 218 -8.94 -11.37 1.25
N GLU A 219 -8.43 -11.63 0.05
CA GLU A 219 -7.46 -10.76 -0.63
C GLU A 219 -8.01 -9.34 -0.85
N ASP A 220 -9.26 -9.22 -1.31
CA ASP A 220 -9.92 -7.92 -1.56
C ASP A 220 -10.20 -7.12 -0.29
N VAL A 221 -10.38 -7.80 0.85
CA VAL A 221 -10.67 -7.18 2.15
C VAL A 221 -9.38 -6.80 2.87
N PHE A 222 -8.39 -7.69 2.89
CA PHE A 222 -7.17 -7.52 3.70
C PHE A 222 -5.95 -7.05 2.92
N ASP A 223 -6.01 -6.97 1.58
CA ASP A 223 -4.85 -6.66 0.72
C ASP A 223 -3.67 -7.62 0.96
N LYS A 224 -3.95 -8.85 1.40
CA LYS A 224 -2.95 -9.88 1.71
C LYS A 224 -3.46 -11.29 1.40
N ILE A 225 -2.52 -12.21 1.25
CA ILE A 225 -2.80 -13.60 0.97
C ILE A 225 -3.04 -14.40 2.28
N PRO A 226 -4.13 -15.18 2.41
CA PRO A 226 -4.34 -16.07 3.56
C PRO A 226 -3.42 -17.29 3.45
N LEU A 227 -2.32 -17.31 4.19
CA LEU A 227 -1.30 -18.35 4.09
C LEU A 227 -1.83 -19.73 4.51
N SER A 228 -2.78 -19.81 5.44
CA SER A 228 -3.28 -21.10 5.92
C SER A 228 -4.21 -21.81 4.94
N LEU A 229 -4.84 -21.05 4.02
CA LEU A 229 -5.70 -21.61 2.97
C LEU A 229 -4.91 -22.04 1.72
N ILE A 230 -3.65 -21.62 1.60
CA ILE A 230 -2.85 -21.85 0.40
C ILE A 230 -2.16 -23.19 0.43
N ARG A 231 -2.31 -23.91 -0.68
CA ARG A 231 -1.62 -25.17 -0.97
C ARG A 231 -0.61 -24.99 -2.11
N HIS A 232 0.26 -25.98 -2.31
CA HIS A 232 1.27 -26.00 -3.36
C HIS A 232 0.74 -25.62 -4.77
N ASN A 233 -0.46 -26.09 -5.11
CA ASN A 233 -1.11 -25.80 -6.40
C ASN A 233 -1.35 -24.30 -6.65
N TRP A 234 -1.66 -23.54 -5.60
CA TRP A 234 -1.88 -22.09 -5.72
C TRP A 234 -0.61 -21.39 -6.20
N PHE A 235 0.58 -21.82 -5.74
CA PHE A 235 1.84 -21.22 -6.17
C PHE A 235 2.12 -21.50 -7.65
N LEU A 236 1.82 -22.71 -8.13
CA LEU A 236 1.96 -23.06 -9.54
C LEU A 236 1.03 -22.21 -10.43
N GLU A 237 -0.20 -21.97 -9.97
CA GLU A 237 -1.20 -21.19 -10.69
C GLU A 237 -0.93 -19.67 -10.66
N ASN A 238 -0.45 -19.13 -9.52
CA ASN A 238 -0.44 -17.68 -9.27
C ASN A 238 0.95 -17.04 -9.25
N VAL A 239 2.02 -17.84 -9.14
CA VAL A 239 3.39 -17.35 -8.98
C VAL A 239 4.27 -17.67 -10.21
N ASN A 240 3.68 -18.21 -11.27
CA ASN A 240 4.40 -18.49 -12.51
C ASN A 240 5.05 -17.22 -13.08
N SER A 241 6.37 -17.18 -13.03
CA SER A 241 7.19 -15.99 -13.32
C SER A 241 7.26 -15.67 -14.82
N SER A 242 6.85 -16.63 -15.67
CA SER A 242 6.89 -16.53 -17.13
C SER A 242 5.91 -15.51 -17.72
N GLN A 243 4.87 -15.11 -16.99
CA GLN A 243 3.81 -14.26 -17.55
C GLN A 243 4.11 -12.74 -17.49
N LYS A 244 5.20 -12.30 -16.85
CA LYS A 244 5.46 -10.86 -16.60
C LYS A 244 6.83 -10.36 -17.08
N HIS A 245 7.38 -10.92 -18.16
CA HIS A 245 8.67 -10.48 -18.70
C HIS A 245 8.67 -9.01 -19.12
N ILE A 246 7.64 -8.57 -19.85
CA ILE A 246 7.48 -7.16 -20.28
C ILE A 246 7.43 -6.23 -19.08
N TYR A 247 6.58 -6.56 -18.09
CA TYR A 247 6.52 -5.79 -16.84
C TYR A 247 7.88 -5.74 -16.15
N THR A 248 8.62 -6.85 -16.07
CA THR A 248 9.93 -6.90 -15.41
C THR A 248 10.97 -6.02 -16.13
N ALA A 249 10.96 -6.02 -17.46
CA ALA A 249 11.86 -5.19 -18.27
C ALA A 249 11.52 -3.69 -18.12
N LEU A 250 10.25 -3.33 -18.28
CA LEU A 250 9.78 -1.95 -18.10
C LEU A 250 9.98 -1.46 -16.65
N LYS A 251 9.77 -2.35 -15.66
CA LYS A 251 10.04 -2.08 -14.25
C LYS A 251 11.51 -1.74 -14.02
N ARG A 252 12.42 -2.46 -14.68
CA ARG A 252 13.86 -2.19 -14.60
C ARG A 252 14.21 -0.82 -15.18
N ILE A 253 13.62 -0.44 -16.32
CA ILE A 253 13.81 0.89 -16.90
C ILE A 253 13.30 1.96 -15.93
N MET A 254 12.11 1.79 -15.38
CA MET A 254 11.54 2.70 -14.38
C MET A 254 12.45 2.83 -13.14
N ASP A 255 13.01 1.72 -12.64
CA ASP A 255 13.94 1.75 -11.51
C ASP A 255 15.19 2.59 -11.83
N ILE A 256 15.75 2.46 -13.03
CA ILE A 256 16.93 3.25 -13.43
C ILE A 256 16.56 4.73 -13.60
N VAL A 257 15.48 5.03 -14.32
CA VAL A 257 15.04 6.40 -14.62
C VAL A 257 14.70 7.18 -13.33
N ILE A 258 14.15 6.51 -12.32
CA ILE A 258 13.83 7.14 -11.03
C ILE A 258 15.05 7.15 -10.10
N ALA A 259 15.78 6.05 -9.99
CA ALA A 259 16.91 5.97 -9.06
C ALA A 259 18.11 6.83 -9.48
N PHE A 260 18.32 7.05 -10.78
CA PHE A 260 19.48 7.82 -11.26
C PHE A 260 19.44 9.29 -10.83
N PRO A 261 18.35 10.06 -11.07
CA PRO A 261 18.24 11.42 -10.55
C PRO A 261 18.33 11.46 -9.02
N LEU A 262 17.66 10.53 -8.32
CA LEU A 262 17.72 10.46 -6.86
C LEU A 262 19.14 10.20 -6.35
N PHE A 263 19.90 9.36 -7.05
CA PHE A 263 21.30 9.08 -6.73
C PHE A 263 22.17 10.32 -6.96
N VAL A 264 22.02 11.01 -8.10
CA VAL A 264 22.77 12.25 -8.39
C VAL A 264 22.47 13.33 -7.35
N ILE A 265 21.20 13.50 -6.97
CA ILE A 265 20.81 14.45 -5.93
C ILE A 265 21.37 14.02 -4.57
N SER A 266 21.36 12.73 -4.25
CA SER A 266 21.88 12.24 -2.98
C SER A 266 23.38 12.46 -2.84
N LEU A 267 24.15 12.53 -3.94
CA LEU A 267 25.59 12.82 -3.93
C LEU A 267 25.95 14.10 -3.17
N ILE A 268 25.06 15.09 -3.15
CA ILE A 268 25.24 16.35 -2.40
C ILE A 268 25.46 16.08 -0.90
N VAL A 269 24.85 15.03 -0.34
CA VAL A 269 24.91 14.72 1.09
C VAL A 269 26.21 14.00 1.48
N TYR A 270 26.87 13.28 0.55
CA TYR A 270 28.02 12.42 0.87
C TYR A 270 29.22 13.14 1.48
N PRO A 271 29.67 14.31 0.98
CA PRO A 271 30.79 15.04 1.57
C PRO A 271 30.53 15.42 3.04
N PHE A 272 29.30 15.84 3.36
CA PHE A 272 28.92 16.19 4.74
C PHE A 272 28.93 14.97 5.65
N ILE A 273 28.42 13.83 5.17
CA ILE A 273 28.48 12.57 5.93
C ILE A 273 29.92 12.09 6.11
N TYR A 274 30.78 12.25 5.09
CA TYR A 274 32.21 11.89 5.19
C TYR A 274 32.88 12.62 6.35
N ILE A 275 32.75 13.94 6.36
CA ILE A 275 33.35 14.81 7.38
C ILE A 275 32.76 14.46 8.75
N ALA A 276 31.44 14.33 8.84
CA ALA A 276 30.77 14.04 10.11
C ALA A 276 31.18 12.68 10.70
N VAL A 277 31.34 11.64 9.88
CA VAL A 277 31.85 10.33 10.31
C VAL A 277 33.31 10.42 10.74
N LYS A 278 34.16 11.14 9.99
CA LYS A 278 35.59 11.30 10.31
C LYS A 278 35.82 12.06 11.61
N LEU A 279 35.02 13.09 11.89
CA LEU A 279 35.07 13.83 13.15
C LEU A 279 34.51 13.05 14.34
N SER A 280 33.60 12.09 14.11
CA SER A 280 32.93 11.35 15.19
C SER A 280 33.65 10.07 15.60
N ASP A 281 33.94 9.17 14.66
CA ASP A 281 34.38 7.78 14.93
C ASP A 281 35.62 7.37 14.11
N LYS A 282 36.10 8.24 13.21
CA LYS A 282 37.26 8.03 12.30
C LYS A 282 37.21 6.81 11.36
N GLY A 283 36.22 5.92 11.49
CA GLY A 283 36.03 4.72 10.68
C GLY A 283 35.63 4.97 9.21
N PRO A 284 35.43 3.89 8.42
CA PRO A 284 34.94 3.97 7.05
C PRO A 284 33.53 4.57 6.99
N MET A 285 33.26 5.33 5.92
CA MET A 285 31.94 5.91 5.64
C MET A 285 30.89 4.82 5.36
N PHE A 286 31.26 3.81 4.58
CA PHE A 286 30.34 2.78 4.11
C PHE A 286 30.37 1.52 4.98
N PHE A 287 29.21 0.91 5.13
CA PHE A 287 28.99 -0.40 5.72
C PHE A 287 28.28 -1.29 4.69
N TYR A 288 28.73 -2.53 4.57
CA TYR A 288 28.17 -3.51 3.64
C TYR A 288 27.46 -4.60 4.44
N GLN A 289 26.23 -4.93 4.03
CA GLN A 289 25.45 -5.99 4.66
C GLN A 289 25.03 -7.04 3.63
N GLU A 290 25.32 -8.30 3.93
CA GLU A 290 24.88 -9.43 3.12
C GLU A 290 23.40 -9.72 3.38
N ARG A 291 22.66 -9.91 2.29
CA ARG A 291 21.21 -10.13 2.29
C ARG A 291 20.86 -11.13 1.20
N ILE A 292 19.71 -11.78 1.35
CA ILE A 292 19.15 -12.62 0.29
C ILE A 292 18.45 -11.77 -0.76
N GLY A 293 18.86 -11.97 -2.02
CA GLY A 293 18.35 -11.35 -3.22
C GLY A 293 17.47 -12.28 -4.04
N ARG A 294 17.36 -11.99 -5.34
CA ARG A 294 16.55 -12.79 -6.26
C ARG A 294 17.14 -14.20 -6.42
N ASN A 295 16.27 -15.21 -6.48
CA ASN A 295 16.60 -16.62 -6.63
C ASN A 295 17.59 -17.11 -5.56
N ASN A 296 17.40 -16.66 -4.31
CA ASN A 296 18.28 -16.95 -3.18
C ASN A 296 19.74 -16.49 -3.34
N GLY A 297 20.06 -15.66 -4.34
CA GLY A 297 21.41 -15.13 -4.53
C GLY A 297 21.80 -14.12 -3.45
N ILE A 298 23.01 -14.21 -2.91
CA ILE A 298 23.51 -13.27 -1.90
C ILE A 298 23.87 -11.94 -2.57
N ILE A 299 23.36 -10.84 -2.01
CA ILE A 299 23.65 -9.46 -2.44
C ILE A 299 24.26 -8.66 -1.29
N LYS A 300 25.10 -7.67 -1.63
CA LYS A 300 25.74 -6.76 -0.66
C LYS A 300 25.10 -5.38 -0.73
N LEU A 301 24.30 -5.04 0.28
CA LEU A 301 23.69 -3.71 0.39
C LEU A 301 24.67 -2.71 0.98
N ILE A 302 24.76 -1.54 0.35
CA ILE A 302 25.62 -0.43 0.79
C ILE A 302 24.81 0.50 1.67
N LYS A 303 25.33 0.85 2.85
CA LYS A 303 24.74 1.84 3.76
C LYS A 303 25.81 2.80 4.28
N PHE A 304 25.39 3.97 4.76
CA PHE A 304 26.28 4.75 5.62
C PHE A 304 26.42 4.07 6.98
N ARG A 305 27.64 4.13 7.54
CA ARG A 305 27.91 3.61 8.88
C ARG A 305 27.21 4.49 9.92
N THR A 306 26.36 3.88 10.75
CA THR A 306 25.63 4.56 11.83
C THR A 306 26.06 4.13 13.24
N MET A 307 26.89 3.08 13.34
CA MET A 307 27.35 2.51 14.61
C MET A 307 28.86 2.69 14.78
N LYS A 308 29.33 2.77 16.04
CA LYS A 308 30.76 2.89 16.36
C LYS A 308 31.54 1.61 16.01
N GLN A 309 32.81 1.78 15.66
CA GLN A 309 33.74 0.65 15.44
C GLN A 309 34.00 -0.11 16.74
N ILE A 310 34.01 -1.44 16.64
CA ILE A 310 34.51 -2.29 17.74
C ILE A 310 36.04 -2.41 17.56
N PRO A 311 36.84 -2.24 18.62
CA PRO A 311 38.24 -2.65 18.62
C PRO A 311 38.35 -4.16 18.39
N GLU A 312 39.30 -4.60 17.57
CA GLU A 312 39.58 -6.03 17.36
C GLU A 312 39.90 -6.72 18.70
N GLY A 313 39.30 -7.89 18.95
CA GLY A 313 39.55 -8.69 20.16
C GLY A 313 38.49 -8.63 21.27
N THR A 314 37.37 -7.93 21.07
CA THR A 314 36.21 -8.02 22.00
C THR A 314 35.22 -9.08 21.51
N GLU A 315 35.24 -10.25 22.15
CA GLU A 315 34.25 -11.31 21.93
C GLU A 315 32.85 -10.86 22.37
N GLY A 316 31.84 -11.28 21.60
CA GLY A 316 30.44 -11.18 22.01
C GLY A 316 29.91 -9.75 22.03
N GLY A 317 29.34 -9.32 20.91
CA GLY A 317 28.59 -8.07 20.75
C GLY A 317 27.28 -7.98 21.57
N LYS A 318 27.30 -8.41 22.83
CA LYS A 318 26.27 -8.25 23.86
C LYS A 318 26.79 -7.37 25.01
N GLY A 319 27.52 -6.31 24.68
CA GLY A 319 27.99 -5.29 25.61
C GLY A 319 27.06 -4.08 25.61
N ASP A 320 26.58 -3.75 26.80
CA ASP A 320 25.57 -2.77 27.18
C ASP A 320 25.84 -1.35 26.65
N GLY A 321 24.83 -0.72 26.02
CA GLY A 321 24.85 0.68 25.56
C GLY A 321 24.39 0.92 24.12
N ASN A 322 23.74 2.06 23.86
CA ASN A 322 23.28 2.45 22.52
C ASN A 322 24.49 2.71 21.60
N ARG A 323 24.86 1.70 20.80
CA ARG A 323 26.02 1.70 19.88
C ARG A 323 25.86 2.64 18.69
N VAL A 324 24.67 3.22 18.52
CA VAL A 324 24.33 4.14 17.44
C VAL A 324 24.86 5.53 17.80
N THR A 325 25.64 6.14 16.90
CA THR A 325 26.12 7.52 17.12
C THR A 325 24.94 8.51 17.06
N LYS A 326 25.05 9.71 17.64
CA LYS A 326 24.00 10.74 17.53
C LYS A 326 23.68 11.05 16.05
N LEU A 327 24.72 11.17 15.23
CA LEU A 327 24.60 11.28 13.78
C LEU A 327 23.92 10.04 13.17
N GLY A 328 24.32 8.84 13.58
CA GLY A 328 23.72 7.58 13.13
C GLY A 328 22.23 7.49 13.45
N SER A 329 21.81 7.95 14.62
CA SER A 329 20.40 8.01 15.02
C SER A 329 19.63 8.98 14.14
N PHE A 330 20.18 10.17 13.89
CA PHE A 330 19.62 11.13 12.93
C PHE A 330 19.51 10.54 11.51
N MET A 331 20.57 9.90 11.01
CA MET A 331 20.58 9.29 9.68
C MET A 331 19.51 8.22 9.55
N ARG A 332 19.37 7.32 10.54
CA ARG A 332 18.34 6.29 10.57
C ARG A 332 16.93 6.87 10.60
N LYS A 333 16.72 7.91 11.41
CA LYS A 333 15.42 8.60 11.53
C LYS A 333 14.94 9.16 10.20
N TRP A 334 15.86 9.69 9.39
CA TRP A 334 15.58 10.25 8.07
C TRP A 334 15.88 9.29 6.91
N ARG A 335 16.24 8.04 7.21
CA ARG A 335 16.71 7.02 6.25
C ARG A 335 17.84 7.49 5.32
N ILE A 336 18.62 8.46 5.76
CA ILE A 336 19.79 8.96 5.03
C ILE A 336 20.83 7.84 4.92
N ASP A 337 20.90 6.95 5.91
CA ASP A 337 21.80 5.78 5.91
C ASP A 337 21.53 4.79 4.77
N GLU A 338 20.31 4.78 4.21
CA GLU A 338 19.92 3.92 3.10
C GLU A 338 20.17 4.54 1.71
N LEU A 339 20.56 5.83 1.61
CA LEU A 339 20.81 6.50 0.32
C LEU A 339 21.83 5.78 -0.59
N PRO A 340 22.94 5.19 -0.07
CA PRO A 340 23.87 4.44 -0.90
C PRO A 340 23.24 3.22 -1.59
N GLN A 341 22.11 2.71 -1.11
CA GLN A 341 21.40 1.61 -1.76
C GLN A 341 20.79 2.01 -3.11
N LEU A 342 20.67 3.30 -3.43
CA LEU A 342 20.33 3.76 -4.79
C LEU A 342 21.35 3.24 -5.81
N TRP A 343 22.61 3.08 -5.43
CA TRP A 343 23.60 2.41 -6.28
C TRP A 343 23.28 0.93 -6.48
N ASN A 344 22.85 0.21 -5.44
CA ASN A 344 22.40 -1.18 -5.57
C ASN A 344 21.17 -1.29 -6.51
N VAL A 345 20.27 -0.31 -6.48
CA VAL A 345 19.18 -0.21 -7.46
C VAL A 345 19.75 -0.03 -8.87
N LEU A 346 20.65 0.93 -9.10
CA LEU A 346 21.25 1.18 -10.41
C LEU A 346 22.05 -0.01 -10.95
N ARG A 347 22.79 -0.72 -10.09
CA ARG A 347 23.50 -1.97 -10.44
C ARG A 347 22.55 -3.12 -10.74
N GLY A 348 21.36 -3.10 -10.14
CA GLY A 348 20.31 -4.09 -10.34
C GLY A 348 20.31 -5.22 -9.32
N ASP A 349 21.01 -5.06 -8.20
CA ASP A 349 20.97 -5.99 -7.06
C ASP A 349 19.57 -5.99 -6.43
N ILE A 350 18.97 -4.80 -6.33
CA ILE A 350 17.62 -4.56 -5.78
C ILE A 350 16.79 -3.69 -6.74
N SER A 351 15.50 -3.58 -6.45
CA SER A 351 14.51 -2.70 -7.09
C SER A 351 14.15 -1.54 -6.15
N LEU A 352 13.53 -0.47 -6.65
CA LEU A 352 12.91 0.52 -5.75
C LEU A 352 11.77 -0.11 -4.95
N ILE A 353 11.05 -1.04 -5.58
CA ILE A 353 9.83 -1.66 -5.05
C ILE A 353 9.92 -3.18 -5.15
N GLY A 354 9.74 -3.85 -4.02
CA GLY A 354 9.82 -5.30 -3.87
C GLY A 354 9.82 -5.74 -2.41
N PRO A 355 9.77 -7.04 -2.13
CA PRO A 355 9.91 -7.58 -0.78
C PRO A 355 11.19 -7.06 -0.11
N ARG A 356 11.13 -6.67 1.17
CA ARG A 356 12.33 -6.19 1.88
C ARG A 356 13.34 -7.33 2.00
N PRO A 357 14.63 -7.12 1.64
CA PRO A 357 15.65 -8.17 1.72
C PRO A 357 16.02 -8.47 3.18
N GLU A 358 16.08 -9.76 3.53
CA GLU A 358 16.42 -10.23 4.88
C GLU A 358 17.88 -10.66 4.99
N MET A 359 18.38 -10.71 6.22
CA MET A 359 19.71 -11.24 6.52
C MET A 359 19.74 -12.73 6.25
N VAL A 360 20.86 -13.23 5.76
CA VAL A 360 21.04 -14.66 5.43
C VAL A 360 20.67 -15.54 6.62
N THR A 361 21.20 -15.23 7.81
CA THR A 361 20.92 -15.95 9.05
C THR A 361 19.44 -15.96 9.45
N ALA A 362 18.72 -14.86 9.22
CA ALA A 362 17.30 -14.78 9.52
C ALA A 362 16.46 -15.59 8.51
N VAL A 363 16.87 -15.61 7.23
CA VAL A 363 16.20 -16.41 6.21
C VAL A 363 16.31 -17.89 6.52
N GLU A 364 17.47 -18.38 6.93
CA GLU A 364 17.67 -19.78 7.33
C GLU A 364 16.67 -20.18 8.44
N GLU A 365 16.56 -19.36 9.49
CA GLU A 365 15.59 -19.60 10.57
C GLU A 365 14.13 -19.54 10.10
N TYR A 366 13.79 -18.59 9.22
CA TYR A 366 12.42 -18.44 8.71
C TYR A 366 12.02 -19.55 7.74
N GLU A 367 12.93 -20.06 6.92
CA GLU A 367 12.66 -21.17 6.00
C GLU A 367 12.38 -22.47 6.76
N GLU A 368 12.98 -22.66 7.94
CA GLU A 368 12.67 -23.78 8.84
C GLU A 368 11.27 -23.66 9.48
N LYS A 369 10.86 -22.44 9.85
CA LYS A 369 9.65 -22.21 10.67
C LYS A 369 8.41 -21.84 9.87
N ILE A 370 8.57 -21.26 8.68
CA ILE A 370 7.48 -20.71 7.86
C ILE A 370 7.43 -21.47 6.53
N PRO A 371 6.39 -22.27 6.30
CA PRO A 371 6.23 -22.98 5.03
C PRO A 371 6.28 -22.02 3.84
N HIS A 372 7.00 -22.43 2.79
CA HIS A 372 7.11 -21.70 1.52
C HIS A 372 7.72 -20.30 1.61
N TYR A 373 8.45 -19.98 2.67
CA TYR A 373 9.05 -18.65 2.87
C TYR A 373 9.90 -18.19 1.68
N GLY A 374 10.72 -19.09 1.10
CA GLY A 374 11.62 -18.78 -0.01
C GLY A 374 10.95 -18.28 -1.29
N ILE A 375 9.63 -18.43 -1.46
CA ILE A 375 8.89 -17.93 -2.63
C ILE A 375 9.01 -16.41 -2.77
N ARG A 376 9.21 -15.69 -1.66
CA ARG A 376 9.43 -14.24 -1.70
C ARG A 376 10.70 -13.83 -2.46
N HIS A 377 11.67 -14.74 -2.60
CA HIS A 377 12.94 -14.51 -3.28
C HIS A 377 12.87 -14.72 -4.81
N LEU A 378 11.73 -15.13 -5.39
CA LEU A 378 11.59 -15.30 -6.84
C LEU A 378 11.81 -14.00 -7.64
N ILE A 379 11.74 -12.85 -6.95
CA ILE A 379 11.74 -11.52 -7.54
C ILE A 379 12.81 -10.67 -6.85
N LYS A 380 13.25 -9.59 -7.51
CA LYS A 380 14.22 -8.69 -6.88
C LYS A 380 13.61 -8.08 -5.61
N PRO A 381 14.35 -8.05 -4.49
CA PRO A 381 13.91 -7.34 -3.31
C PRO A 381 13.88 -5.83 -3.55
N GLY A 382 13.21 -5.09 -2.66
CA GLY A 382 12.97 -3.65 -2.79
C GLY A 382 13.49 -2.80 -1.63
N LEU A 383 13.73 -1.51 -1.90
CA LEU A 383 13.89 -0.49 -0.86
C LEU A 383 12.59 -0.30 -0.06
N SER A 384 11.47 -0.26 -0.79
CA SER A 384 10.12 -0.27 -0.25
C SER A 384 9.32 -1.46 -0.79
N GLY A 385 8.21 -1.80 -0.14
CA GLY A 385 7.43 -2.98 -0.48
C GLY A 385 6.04 -2.95 0.13
N TRP A 386 5.14 -3.76 -0.40
CA TRP A 386 3.74 -3.82 0.04
C TRP A 386 3.62 -4.13 1.53
N ALA A 387 4.38 -5.09 2.04
CA ALA A 387 4.36 -5.43 3.46
C ALA A 387 4.77 -4.26 4.36
N GLN A 388 5.79 -3.47 3.97
CA GLN A 388 6.26 -2.32 4.76
C GLN A 388 5.21 -1.20 4.88
N ILE A 389 4.26 -1.14 3.96
CA ILE A 389 3.19 -0.15 3.97
C ILE A 389 2.05 -0.57 4.91
N TYR A 390 1.73 -1.85 4.97
CA TYR A 390 0.55 -2.36 5.68
C TYR A 390 0.88 -2.89 7.09
N GLN A 391 2.14 -3.22 7.36
CA GLN A 391 2.58 -3.57 8.71
C GLN A 391 2.67 -2.33 9.58
N LYS A 392 1.85 -2.29 10.64
CA LYS A 392 1.86 -1.21 11.64
C LYS A 392 3.03 -1.34 12.62
N GLU A 393 3.55 -2.54 12.80
CA GLU A 393 4.65 -2.86 13.71
C GLU A 393 5.79 -3.51 12.93
N SER A 394 7.00 -2.96 13.07
CA SER A 394 8.21 -3.67 12.63
C SER A 394 8.56 -4.73 13.68
N PRO A 395 9.00 -5.94 13.29
CA PRO A 395 9.47 -6.92 14.27
C PRO A 395 10.58 -6.29 15.12
N HIS A 396 10.34 -6.15 16.43
CA HIS A 396 11.34 -5.58 17.36
C HIS A 396 12.47 -6.60 17.65
N HIS A 397 12.21 -7.87 17.34
CA HIS A 397 13.13 -8.98 17.47
C HIS A 397 13.18 -9.78 16.17
N GLU A 398 14.36 -10.32 15.85
CA GLU A 398 14.62 -11.12 14.64
C GLU A 398 13.84 -12.45 14.59
N THR A 399 13.00 -12.76 15.58
CA THR A 399 12.37 -14.08 15.76
C THR A 399 10.85 -14.07 15.96
N ASP A 400 10.14 -12.97 15.68
CA ASP A 400 8.67 -13.02 15.67
C ASP A 400 8.16 -13.69 14.38
N VAL A 401 8.02 -15.02 14.47
CA VAL A 401 7.51 -15.88 13.39
C VAL A 401 6.12 -15.42 12.95
N LYS A 402 5.27 -14.94 13.86
CA LYS A 402 3.89 -14.56 13.54
C LYS A 402 3.86 -13.27 12.73
N LEU A 403 4.60 -12.23 13.14
CA LEU A 403 4.73 -10.99 12.37
C LEU A 403 5.39 -11.24 11.01
N THR A 404 6.38 -12.13 10.96
CA THR A 404 7.06 -12.50 9.72
C THR A 404 6.15 -13.30 8.78
N THR A 405 5.28 -14.16 9.33
CA THR A 405 4.25 -14.87 8.57
C THR A 405 3.26 -13.88 7.95
N GLU A 406 2.79 -12.89 8.72
CA GLU A 406 1.94 -11.83 8.17
C GLU A 406 2.67 -11.00 7.10
N LYS A 407 3.96 -10.74 7.28
CA LYS A 407 4.79 -10.08 6.27
C LYS A 407 4.78 -10.85 4.96
N LEU A 408 4.98 -12.17 5.04
CA LEU A 408 4.98 -13.05 3.89
C LEU A 408 3.62 -13.01 3.17
N SER A 409 2.49 -12.98 3.89
CA SER A 409 1.15 -12.81 3.29
C SER A 409 1.05 -11.57 2.41
N TYR A 410 1.61 -10.43 2.82
CA TYR A 410 1.62 -9.20 2.04
C TYR A 410 2.63 -9.27 0.87
N ASP A 411 3.79 -9.88 1.08
CA ASP A 411 4.79 -10.04 0.02
C ASP A 411 4.26 -10.96 -1.10
N LEU A 412 3.56 -12.05 -0.77
CA LEU A 412 2.91 -12.93 -1.75
C LEU A 412 1.79 -12.19 -2.50
N PHE A 413 1.03 -11.34 -1.82
CA PHE A 413 -0.01 -10.53 -2.48
C PHE A 413 0.63 -9.62 -3.52
N TYR A 414 1.73 -8.96 -3.16
CA TYR A 414 2.50 -8.17 -4.10
C TYR A 414 2.95 -9.04 -5.26
N ILE A 415 3.69 -10.14 -5.02
CA ILE A 415 4.24 -11.03 -6.06
C ILE A 415 3.20 -11.44 -7.10
N LYS A 416 2.01 -11.86 -6.63
CA LYS A 416 0.85 -12.21 -7.46
C LYS A 416 0.35 -11.00 -8.28
N ASN A 417 0.09 -9.88 -7.61
CA ASN A 417 -0.61 -8.74 -8.19
C ASN A 417 0.29 -7.66 -8.81
N ARG A 418 1.62 -7.86 -8.84
CA ARG A 418 2.60 -6.88 -9.36
C ARG A 418 2.14 -6.24 -10.67
N SER A 419 2.08 -4.92 -10.66
CA SER A 419 1.70 -4.04 -11.75
C SER A 419 2.23 -2.63 -11.46
N PHE A 420 2.35 -1.79 -12.50
CA PHE A 420 2.77 -0.39 -12.33
C PHE A 420 1.87 0.41 -11.40
N ILE A 421 0.58 0.07 -11.35
CA ILE A 421 -0.39 0.73 -10.48
C ILE A 421 -0.09 0.41 -9.01
N ILE A 422 0.20 -0.86 -8.70
CA ILE A 422 0.59 -1.26 -7.34
C ILE A 422 1.94 -0.64 -6.97
N ASP A 423 2.89 -0.60 -7.90
CA ASP A 423 4.19 0.05 -7.68
C ASP A 423 4.02 1.54 -7.36
N LEU A 424 3.24 2.27 -8.17
CA LEU A 424 2.93 3.66 -7.90
C LEU A 424 2.25 3.84 -6.55
N LYS A 425 1.30 2.94 -6.20
CA LYS A 425 0.65 2.95 -4.88
C LYS A 425 1.65 2.79 -3.75
N ILE A 426 2.62 1.88 -3.88
CA ILE A 426 3.67 1.68 -2.87
C ILE A 426 4.52 2.95 -2.78
N ALA A 427 5.06 3.46 -3.89
CA ALA A 427 5.93 4.64 -3.91
C ALA A 427 5.29 5.86 -3.22
N LEU A 428 4.04 6.17 -3.56
CA LEU A 428 3.31 7.30 -2.98
C LEU A 428 3.10 7.13 -1.47
N LYS A 429 2.80 5.92 -1.02
CA LYS A 429 2.67 5.63 0.41
C LYS A 429 4.01 5.66 1.14
N THR A 430 5.09 5.21 0.52
CA THR A 430 6.44 5.33 1.08
C THR A 430 6.78 6.79 1.35
N ILE A 431 6.44 7.70 0.42
CA ILE A 431 6.60 9.14 0.62
C ILE A 431 5.79 9.61 1.84
N LYS A 432 4.53 9.16 2.00
CA LYS A 432 3.72 9.46 3.19
C LYS A 432 4.45 9.05 4.48
N THR A 433 4.91 7.80 4.55
CA THR A 433 5.58 7.24 5.74
C THR A 433 6.88 7.97 6.07
N LEU A 434 7.65 8.37 5.06
CA LEU A 434 8.87 9.17 5.24
C LEU A 434 8.57 10.55 5.82
N ILE A 435 7.51 11.21 5.36
CA ILE A 435 7.11 12.55 5.83
C ILE A 435 6.47 12.48 7.22
N SER A 436 5.60 11.49 7.47
CA SER A 436 4.84 11.36 8.73
C SER A 436 5.68 10.87 9.91
N ARG A 437 6.94 10.46 9.68
CA ARG A 437 7.84 9.88 10.68
C ARG A 437 7.33 8.59 11.33
N SER A 438 6.29 7.95 10.77
CA SER A 438 5.59 6.80 11.38
C SER A 438 6.33 5.46 11.16
N GLY A 439 7.65 5.48 11.09
CA GLY A 439 8.46 4.29 10.79
C GLY A 439 9.81 4.25 11.50
N SER A 440 9.92 4.93 12.65
CA SER A 440 11.07 4.83 13.56
C SER A 440 10.69 4.13 14.85
#